data_AF-A0AAV7G1U6-F1
#
_entry.id   AF-A0AAV7G1U6-F1
#
_cell.length_a   1.000
_cell.length_b   1.000
_cell.length_c   1.000
_cell.angle_alpha   90.00
_cell.angle_beta   90.00
_cell.angle_gamma   90.00
#
_symmetry.space_group_name_H-M   'P 1'
#
loop_
_entity.id
_entity.type
_entity.pdbx_description
1 polymer ?
#
loop_
_entity_poly.entity_id
_entity_poly.type
_entity_poly.pdbx_seq_one_letter_code
_entity_poly.pdbx_strand_id
1 'polypeptide(L)'
;MGDYPLYESVKGRITCADIQNMPLGTRIHIEVNENSIPCNIPESILLGTYLGVVTRDPVLAPIAFPDWRNKGIEPFKKKMLAEVESKFEFSSQIRHWILQSLGVKWRNYKTTLKAEHWDSRPIEEF
;
A
#
# COMPACT_ATOMS: atom_id res chain seq x y z
N MET A 1 -14.05 -15.79 -28.05
CA MET A 1 -14.35 -16.23 -26.68
C MET A 1 -13.01 -16.50 -26.04
N GLY A 2 -12.39 -15.45 -25.47
CA GLY A 2 -10.98 -15.46 -25.09
C GLY A 2 -10.82 -15.97 -23.67
N ASP A 3 -9.92 -16.93 -23.50
CA ASP A 3 -9.40 -17.45 -22.23
C ASP A 3 -9.07 -16.31 -21.25
N TYR A 4 -9.81 -16.25 -20.14
CA TYR A 4 -9.35 -15.57 -18.92
C TYR A 4 -8.53 -16.58 -18.12
N PRO A 5 -7.21 -16.36 -17.92
CA PRO A 5 -6.39 -17.34 -17.23
C PRO A 5 -6.59 -17.28 -15.71
N LEU A 6 -6.81 -18.47 -15.14
CA LEU A 6 -6.35 -18.88 -13.81
C LEU A 6 -6.82 -18.08 -12.58
N TYR A 7 -7.98 -17.41 -12.60
CA TYR A 7 -8.56 -16.84 -11.38
C TYR A 7 -9.49 -17.81 -10.63
N GLU A 8 -9.90 -18.92 -11.24
CA GLU A 8 -11.03 -19.73 -10.76
C GLU A 8 -10.65 -21.02 -9.99
N SER A 9 -9.37 -21.28 -9.68
CA SER A 9 -9.02 -22.58 -9.08
C SER A 9 -7.99 -22.56 -7.94
N VAL A 10 -8.09 -21.60 -7.01
CA VAL A 10 -7.64 -21.83 -5.62
C VAL A 10 -8.58 -21.09 -4.67
N LYS A 11 -9.55 -21.81 -4.07
CA LYS A 11 -10.42 -21.32 -2.98
C LYS A 11 -9.62 -21.12 -1.68
N GLY A 12 -8.74 -20.13 -1.66
CA GLY A 12 -8.09 -19.59 -0.47
C GLY A 12 -8.04 -18.07 -0.59
N ARG A 13 -8.31 -17.33 0.49
CA ARG A 13 -8.13 -15.86 0.48
C ARG A 13 -6.67 -15.57 0.12
N ILE A 14 -6.43 -14.86 -0.98
CA ILE A 14 -5.08 -14.39 -1.35
C ILE A 14 -4.58 -13.49 -0.22
N THR A 15 -3.47 -13.87 0.41
CA THR A 15 -2.85 -13.12 1.50
C THR A 15 -1.81 -12.14 0.95
N CYS A 16 -1.38 -11.17 1.76
CA CYS A 16 -0.28 -10.29 1.37
C CYS A 16 1.05 -11.03 1.15
N ALA A 17 1.26 -12.17 1.83
CA ALA A 17 2.42 -13.02 1.62
C ALA A 17 2.38 -13.66 0.23
N ASP A 18 1.20 -14.06 -0.24
CA ASP A 18 1.04 -14.59 -1.59
C ASP A 18 1.36 -13.52 -2.64
N ILE A 19 0.92 -12.27 -2.43
CA ILE A 19 1.24 -11.15 -3.33
C ILE A 19 2.74 -10.87 -3.41
N GLN A 20 3.44 -10.89 -2.27
CA GLN A 20 4.89 -10.69 -2.24
C GLN A 20 5.61 -11.79 -3.04
N ASN A 21 5.15 -13.03 -2.92
CA ASN A 21 5.71 -14.19 -3.60
C ASN A 21 5.14 -14.44 -5.01
N MET A 22 4.29 -13.55 -5.53
CA MET A 22 3.74 -13.71 -6.89
C MET A 22 4.87 -13.80 -7.93
N PRO A 23 4.74 -14.72 -8.92
CA PRO A 23 5.70 -14.83 -10.01
C PRO A 23 5.90 -13.50 -10.72
N LEU A 24 7.14 -13.24 -11.15
CA LEU A 24 7.47 -12.08 -11.96
C LEU A 24 6.60 -12.07 -13.23
N GLY A 25 5.87 -10.97 -13.44
CA GLY A 25 4.97 -10.78 -14.58
C GLY A 25 3.50 -11.04 -14.28
N THR A 26 3.15 -11.68 -13.15
CA THR A 26 1.75 -11.82 -12.74
C THR A 26 1.31 -10.58 -11.98
N ARG A 27 0.17 -9.99 -12.39
CA ARG A 27 -0.43 -8.82 -11.74
C ARG A 27 -1.92 -9.06 -11.47
N ILE A 28 -2.40 -8.50 -10.36
CA ILE A 28 -3.82 -8.52 -10.00
C ILE A 28 -4.51 -7.35 -10.67
N HIS A 29 -5.52 -7.62 -11.50
CA HIS A 29 -6.28 -6.58 -12.17
C HIS A 29 -7.21 -5.86 -11.19
N ILE A 30 -7.14 -4.54 -11.14
CA ILE A 30 -8.05 -3.70 -10.36
C ILE A 30 -8.97 -2.95 -11.33
N GLU A 31 -10.26 -3.25 -11.23
CA GLU A 31 -11.28 -2.48 -11.92
C GLU A 31 -11.51 -1.15 -11.22
N VAL A 32 -11.60 -0.10 -12.02
CA VAL A 32 -11.71 1.28 -11.54
C VAL A 32 -13.01 1.89 -12.08
N ASN A 33 -13.80 2.50 -11.20
CA ASN A 33 -15.02 3.20 -11.61
C ASN A 33 -14.72 4.59 -12.21
N GLU A 34 -15.78 5.29 -12.64
CA GLU A 34 -15.71 6.63 -13.21
C GLU A 34 -15.03 7.67 -12.28
N ASN A 35 -15.07 7.44 -10.98
CA ASN A 35 -14.43 8.30 -9.98
C ASN A 35 -12.95 7.97 -9.75
N SER A 36 -12.35 7.09 -10.57
CA SER A 36 -10.97 6.62 -10.39
C SER A 36 -10.73 5.85 -9.08
N ILE A 37 -11.78 5.20 -8.55
CA ILE A 37 -11.75 4.42 -7.31
C ILE A 37 -11.91 2.92 -7.64
N PRO A 38 -11.16 2.02 -6.98
CA PRO A 38 -11.40 0.58 -7.08
C PRO A 38 -12.87 0.20 -6.83
N CYS A 39 -13.47 -0.57 -7.73
CA CYS A 39 -14.87 -1.01 -7.59
C CYS A 39 -15.04 -2.51 -7.38
N ASN A 40 -14.04 -3.31 -7.72
CA ASN A 40 -14.06 -4.75 -7.50
C ASN A 40 -13.76 -5.06 -6.01
N ILE A 41 -14.79 -5.42 -5.24
CA ILE A 41 -14.69 -5.53 -3.77
C ILE A 41 -13.50 -6.39 -3.29
N PRO A 42 -13.31 -7.65 -3.76
CA PRO A 42 -12.25 -8.49 -3.20
C PRO A 42 -10.84 -7.95 -3.48
N GLU A 43 -10.57 -7.50 -4.70
CA GLU A 43 -9.25 -6.98 -5.07
C GLU A 43 -9.02 -5.56 -4.51
N SER A 44 -10.08 -4.77 -4.34
CA SER A 44 -10.02 -3.46 -3.67
C SER A 44 -9.59 -3.59 -2.21
N ILE A 45 -10.16 -4.57 -1.50
CA ILE A 45 -9.76 -4.91 -0.12
C ILE A 45 -8.31 -5.39 -0.09
N LEU A 46 -7.93 -6.23 -1.06
CA LEU A 46 -6.59 -6.78 -1.17
C LEU A 46 -5.55 -5.69 -1.43
N LEU A 47 -5.81 -4.77 -2.38
CA LEU A 47 -5.03 -3.58 -2.63
C LEU A 47 -4.91 -2.74 -1.35
N GLY A 48 -6.03 -2.45 -0.68
CA GLY A 48 -6.04 -1.68 0.56
C GLY A 48 -5.19 -2.28 1.68
N THR A 49 -5.15 -3.61 1.79
CA THR A 49 -4.31 -4.33 2.74
C THR A 49 -2.84 -4.25 2.34
N TYR A 50 -2.53 -4.50 1.07
CA TYR A 50 -1.16 -4.48 0.54
C TYR A 50 -0.54 -3.08 0.63
N LEU A 51 -1.29 -2.01 0.36
CA LEU A 51 -0.84 -0.63 0.59
C LEU A 51 -0.40 -0.42 2.05
N GLY A 52 -1.08 -1.07 3.00
CA GLY A 52 -0.69 -1.06 4.41
C GLY A 52 0.66 -1.73 4.66
N VAL A 53 0.93 -2.86 4.02
CA VAL A 53 2.23 -3.55 4.07
C VAL A 53 3.34 -2.65 3.53
N VAL A 54 3.14 -2.07 2.35
CA VAL A 54 4.10 -1.14 1.72
C VAL A 54 4.42 0.04 2.63
N THR A 55 3.42 0.63 3.31
CA THR A 55 3.63 1.77 4.21
C THR A 55 4.35 1.46 5.52
N ARG A 56 4.50 0.17 5.85
CA ARG A 56 5.18 -0.31 7.05
C ARG A 56 6.61 -0.78 6.77
N ASP A 57 6.99 -0.91 5.50
CA ASP A 57 8.36 -1.22 5.12
C ASP A 57 9.25 0.02 5.37
N PRO A 58 10.26 -0.05 6.25
CA PRO A 58 11.11 1.10 6.57
C PRO A 58 12.01 1.55 5.41
N VAL A 59 12.29 0.68 4.44
CA VAL A 59 13.09 1.00 3.24
C VAL A 59 12.25 1.77 2.22
N LEU A 60 10.97 1.40 2.08
CA LEU A 60 10.05 2.02 1.14
C LEU A 60 9.35 3.26 1.72
N ALA A 61 9.04 3.25 3.02
CA ALA A 61 8.20 4.25 3.69
C ALA A 61 8.89 4.84 4.93
N PRO A 62 9.99 5.60 4.76
CA PRO A 62 10.76 6.14 5.88
C PRO A 62 9.92 7.05 6.77
N ILE A 63 9.96 6.79 8.09
CA ILE A 63 9.22 7.57 9.10
C ILE A 63 9.95 8.85 9.55
N ALA A 64 11.21 9.03 9.14
CA ALA A 64 12.04 10.18 9.49
C ALA A 64 11.49 11.51 8.95
N PHE A 65 10.65 11.47 7.92
CA PHE A 65 10.05 12.67 7.36
C PHE A 65 8.86 13.16 8.20
N PRO A 66 8.78 14.49 8.48
CA PRO A 66 7.71 15.04 9.31
C PRO A 66 6.34 14.95 8.64
N ASP A 67 6.27 15.24 7.33
CA ASP A 67 5.02 15.34 6.56
C ASP A 67 5.12 14.55 5.25
N TRP A 68 3.99 13.96 4.84
CA TRP A 68 3.83 13.32 3.54
C TRP A 68 3.99 14.31 2.39
N ARG A 69 3.71 15.60 2.59
CA ARG A 69 3.87 16.67 1.60
C ARG A 69 5.32 17.13 1.43
N ASN A 70 6.26 16.59 2.20
CA ASN A 70 7.67 16.96 2.11
C ASN A 70 8.25 16.54 0.74
N LYS A 71 8.95 17.46 0.04
CA LYS A 71 9.58 17.16 -1.25
C LYS A 71 10.62 16.03 -1.17
N GLY A 72 11.26 15.84 -0.03
CA GLY A 72 12.23 14.77 0.22
C GLY A 72 11.63 13.36 0.22
N ILE A 73 10.32 13.22 0.43
CA ILE A 73 9.65 11.90 0.39
C ILE A 73 9.19 11.52 -1.03
N GLU A 74 9.21 12.45 -1.99
CA GLU A 74 8.77 12.20 -3.37
C GLU A 74 9.45 10.98 -4.05
N PRO A 75 10.78 10.76 -3.90
CA PRO A 75 11.42 9.56 -4.43
C PRO A 75 10.86 8.27 -3.82
N PHE A 76 10.52 8.29 -2.52
CA PHE A 76 9.95 7.15 -1.81
C PHE A 76 8.50 6.91 -2.22
N LYS A 77 7.71 7.96 -2.45
CA LYS A 77 6.37 7.84 -3.04
C LYS A 77 6.39 7.15 -4.39
N LYS A 78 7.34 7.53 -5.25
CA LYS A 78 7.52 6.89 -6.57
C LYS A 78 7.93 5.43 -6.43
N LYS A 79 8.83 5.09 -5.49
CA LYS A 79 9.21 3.70 -5.21
C LYS A 79 8.03 2.87 -4.70
N MET A 80 7.25 3.39 -3.74
CA MET A 80 6.05 2.73 -3.24
C MET A 80 5.02 2.52 -4.34
N LEU A 81 4.80 3.51 -5.20
CA LEU A 81 3.90 3.38 -6.35
C LEU A 81 4.39 2.32 -7.33
N ALA A 82 5.69 2.30 -7.65
CA ALA A 82 6.28 1.30 -8.54
C ALA A 82 6.17 -0.12 -7.96
N GLU A 83 6.35 -0.28 -6.65
CA GLU A 83 6.14 -1.56 -5.96
C GLU A 83 4.69 -2.04 -6.13
N VAL A 84 3.73 -1.14 -5.93
CA VAL A 84 2.30 -1.44 -6.12
C VAL A 84 1.98 -1.77 -7.59
N GLU A 85 2.52 -1.02 -8.55
CA GLU A 85 2.37 -1.30 -10.00
C GLU A 85 3.06 -2.60 -10.45
N SER A 86 4.03 -3.09 -9.68
CA SER A 86 4.68 -4.38 -9.96
C SER A 86 3.76 -5.56 -9.68
N LYS A 87 2.82 -5.41 -8.72
CA LYS A 87 1.93 -6.47 -8.24
C LYS A 87 0.48 -6.31 -8.69
N PHE A 88 0.07 -5.09 -9.00
CA PHE A 88 -1.29 -4.75 -9.41
C PHE A 88 -1.28 -4.05 -10.76
N GLU A 89 -2.26 -4.39 -11.58
CA GLU A 89 -2.51 -3.75 -12.86
C GLU A 89 -3.76 -2.88 -12.76
N PHE A 90 -3.61 -1.60 -13.09
CA PHE A 90 -4.68 -0.62 -12.98
C PHE A 90 -4.46 0.56 -13.93
N SER A 91 -5.53 1.33 -14.20
CA SER A 91 -5.45 2.52 -15.04
C SER A 91 -4.62 3.63 -14.38
N SER A 92 -4.01 4.52 -15.16
CA SER A 92 -3.22 5.63 -14.60
C SER A 92 -4.04 6.59 -13.72
N GLN A 93 -5.37 6.57 -13.84
CA GLN A 93 -6.28 7.47 -13.15
C GLN A 93 -6.34 7.19 -11.64
N ILE A 94 -6.21 5.92 -11.23
CA ILE A 94 -6.24 5.50 -9.82
C ILE A 94 -4.96 5.87 -9.05
N ARG A 95 -3.86 6.23 -9.74
CA ARG A 95 -2.55 6.55 -9.11
C ARG A 95 -2.68 7.62 -8.05
N HIS A 96 -3.53 8.63 -8.30
CA HIS A 96 -3.79 9.69 -7.34
C HIS A 96 -4.41 9.14 -6.04
N TRP A 97 -5.43 8.28 -6.18
CA TRP A 97 -6.07 7.62 -5.04
C TRP A 97 -5.10 6.72 -4.26
N ILE A 98 -4.24 5.97 -4.97
CA ILE A 98 -3.21 5.12 -4.33
C ILE A 98 -2.25 5.97 -3.48
N LEU A 99 -1.74 7.07 -4.03
CA LEU A 99 -0.83 7.97 -3.30
C LEU A 99 -1.49 8.64 -2.09
N GLN A 100 -2.79 9.00 -2.20
CA GLN A 100 -3.56 9.50 -1.07
C GLN A 100 -3.72 8.42 0.02
N SER A 101 -4.09 7.20 -0.37
CA SER A 101 -4.28 6.05 0.52
C SER A 101 -2.98 5.68 1.24
N LEU A 102 -1.86 5.63 0.53
CA LEU A 102 -0.51 5.46 1.09
C LEU A 102 -0.20 6.55 2.12
N GLY A 103 -0.47 7.82 1.81
CA GLY A 103 -0.20 8.94 2.72
C GLY A 103 -1.05 8.92 4.00
N VAL A 104 -2.29 8.43 3.94
CA VAL A 104 -3.14 8.21 5.13
C VAL A 104 -2.57 7.07 5.97
N LYS A 105 -2.29 5.92 5.36
CA LYS A 105 -1.77 4.73 6.06
C LYS A 105 -0.41 4.98 6.70
N TRP A 106 0.49 5.67 6.00
CA TRP A 106 1.80 6.06 6.54
C TRP A 106 1.70 7.00 7.74
N ARG A 107 0.80 8.01 7.71
CA ARG A 107 0.55 8.87 8.87
C ARG A 107 -0.01 8.07 10.05
N ASN A 108 -0.98 7.21 9.80
CA ASN A 108 -1.57 6.36 10.83
C ASN A 108 -0.50 5.46 11.46
N TYR A 109 0.36 4.85 10.65
CA TYR A 109 1.47 4.02 11.14
C TYR A 109 2.43 4.82 12.03
N LYS A 110 2.81 6.04 11.64
CA LYS A 110 3.62 6.92 12.51
C LYS A 110 2.93 7.24 13.83
N THR A 111 1.62 7.48 13.82
CA THR A 111 0.85 7.71 15.06
C THR A 111 0.84 6.48 15.95
N THR A 112 0.64 5.29 15.37
CA THR A 112 0.71 4.02 16.11
C THR A 112 2.09 3.82 16.73
N LEU A 113 3.17 4.02 15.98
CA LEU A 113 4.53 3.92 16.51
C LEU A 113 4.80 4.90 17.65
N LYS A 114 4.29 6.14 17.55
CA LYS A 114 4.40 7.11 18.64
C LYS A 114 3.66 6.66 19.88
N ALA A 115 2.48 6.07 19.74
CA ALA A 115 1.71 5.55 20.87
C ALA A 115 2.37 4.33 21.52
N GLU A 116 2.96 3.44 20.73
CA GLU A 116 3.63 2.22 21.20
C GLU A 116 4.99 2.50 21.86
N HIS A 117 5.73 3.51 21.35
CA HIS A 117 7.06 3.87 21.83
C HIS A 117 7.08 5.17 22.64
N TRP A 118 5.91 5.65 23.11
CA TRP A 118 5.87 6.75 24.06
C TRP A 118 6.41 6.27 25.41
N ASP A 119 7.68 6.56 25.64
CA ASP A 119 8.36 6.30 26.90
C ASP A 119 7.83 7.32 27.92
N SER A 120 6.81 6.94 28.70
CA SER A 120 6.30 7.70 29.85
C SER A 120 7.29 7.66 31.02
N ARG A 121 8.60 7.84 30.77
CA ARG A 121 9.55 8.00 31.88
C ARG A 121 9.29 9.38 32.49
N PRO A 122 9.04 9.46 33.81
CA PRO A 122 8.99 10.73 34.47
C PRO A 122 10.32 11.44 34.25
N ILE A 123 10.23 12.73 33.94
CA ILE A 123 11.37 13.62 33.90
C ILE A 123 11.88 13.66 35.34
N GLU A 124 12.98 12.98 35.64
CA GLU A 124 13.65 13.19 36.92
C GLU A 124 14.21 14.61 36.89
N GLU A 125 13.50 15.52 37.57
CA GLU A 125 13.99 16.85 37.88
C GLU A 125 15.23 16.69 38.78
N PHE A 126 16.39 17.10 38.27
CA PHE A 126 17.65 17.21 39.03
C PHE A 126 17.74 18.55 39.74
#